data_AF-A0A357C7L6-F1
#
_entry.id   AF-A0A357C7L6-F1
#
_cell.length_a   1.000
_cell.length_b   1.000
_cell.length_c   1.000
_cell.angle_alpha   90.00
_cell.angle_beta   90.00
_cell.angle_gamma   90.00
#
_symmetry.space_group_name_H-M   'P 1'
#
loop_
_entity.id
_entity.type
_entity.pdbx_description
1 polymer ?
#
loop_
_entity_poly.entity_id
_entity_poly.type
_entity_poly.pdbx_seq_one_letter_code
_entity_poly.pdbx_strand_id
1 'polypeptide(L)'
;GRISATAAFMGTLLGICPLMNMSYDGKLIPRHKIRSKKKVIEETVNMMVLHAENGTDYSGKCFISQSACLEDARSVASLVEAKFPKLNGPVMINSIGTVIGSHTGPGTVALFFVGDQRVD
;
A
#
# COMPACT_ATOMS: atom_id res chain seq x y z
N GLY A 1 -17.72 0.16 -6.66
CA GLY A 1 -18.64 0.71 -5.64
C GLY A 1 -17.97 1.36 -4.43
N ARG A 2 -16.68 1.12 -4.15
CA ARG A 2 -15.92 1.76 -3.04
C ARG A 2 -14.70 2.57 -3.51
N ILE A 3 -14.39 2.51 -4.80
CA ILE A 3 -13.44 3.39 -5.47
C ILE A 3 -14.24 4.62 -5.92
N SER A 4 -13.65 5.83 -5.81
CA SER A 4 -14.25 7.07 -6.32
C SER A 4 -14.76 6.89 -7.76
N ALA A 5 -15.84 7.58 -8.10
CA ALA A 5 -16.63 7.38 -9.33
C ALA A 5 -15.85 7.45 -10.66
N THR A 6 -14.58 7.83 -10.64
CA THR A 6 -13.63 7.61 -11.73
C THR A 6 -13.14 6.16 -11.75
N ALA A 7 -13.98 5.25 -12.24
CA ALA A 7 -13.77 4.70 -13.57
C ALA A 7 -14.57 3.42 -13.86
N ALA A 8 -14.93 3.29 -15.13
CA ALA A 8 -15.17 2.05 -15.86
C ALA A 8 -13.92 1.12 -15.84
N PHE A 9 -13.46 0.71 -14.65
CA PHE A 9 -12.12 0.14 -14.43
C PHE A 9 -12.07 -1.39 -14.36
N MET A 10 -13.20 -2.09 -14.52
CA MET A 10 -13.26 -3.55 -14.33
C MET A 10 -13.16 -4.36 -15.63
N GLY A 11 -13.05 -3.73 -16.81
CA GLY A 11 -13.16 -4.46 -18.08
C GLY A 11 -11.90 -5.17 -18.59
N THR A 12 -10.69 -4.68 -18.30
CA THR A 12 -9.48 -5.08 -19.07
C THR A 12 -8.15 -4.99 -18.30
N LEU A 13 -8.13 -5.26 -16.99
CA LEU A 13 -6.91 -5.20 -16.14
C LEU A 13 -6.20 -6.56 -15.92
N LEU A 14 -6.20 -7.46 -16.91
CA LEU A 14 -5.39 -8.69 -16.84
C LEU A 14 -3.90 -8.32 -16.76
N GLY A 15 -3.25 -8.64 -15.64
CA GLY A 15 -1.80 -8.45 -15.45
C GLY A 15 -1.35 -7.03 -15.09
N ILE A 16 -2.25 -6.17 -14.59
CA ILE A 16 -1.89 -4.83 -14.09
C ILE A 16 -2.23 -4.75 -12.59
N CYS A 17 -1.26 -4.35 -11.78
CA CYS A 17 -1.41 -4.01 -10.36
C CYS A 17 -1.67 -2.51 -10.21
N PRO A 18 -2.86 -2.09 -9.73
CA PRO A 18 -3.10 -0.69 -9.43
C PRO A 18 -2.39 -0.30 -8.13
N LEU A 19 -1.60 0.77 -8.16
CA LEU A 19 -1.13 1.45 -6.95
C LEU A 19 -2.12 2.55 -6.59
N MET A 20 -2.56 2.56 -5.33
CA MET A 20 -3.64 3.42 -4.84
C MET A 20 -3.26 3.99 -3.48
N ASN A 21 -3.85 5.13 -3.12
CA ASN A 21 -3.79 5.68 -1.76
C ASN A 21 -5.17 6.18 -1.33
N MET A 22 -5.30 6.44 -0.03
CA MET A 22 -6.46 7.13 0.52
C MET A 22 -6.23 8.65 0.41
N SER A 23 -7.21 9.36 -0.13
CA SER A 23 -7.27 10.84 -0.14
C SER A 23 -7.53 11.41 1.26
N TYR A 24 -7.44 12.74 1.41
CA TYR A 24 -7.70 13.41 2.70
C TYR A 24 -9.13 13.20 3.20
N ASP A 25 -10.10 13.04 2.29
CA ASP A 25 -11.53 12.84 2.60
C ASP A 25 -11.92 11.35 2.71
N GLY A 26 -10.93 10.45 2.71
CA GLY A 26 -11.13 9.03 2.97
C GLY A 26 -11.59 8.22 1.76
N LYS A 27 -11.41 8.72 0.52
CA LYS A 27 -11.69 7.95 -0.70
C LYS A 27 -10.44 7.23 -1.21
N LEU A 28 -10.63 6.02 -1.74
CA LEU A 28 -9.56 5.26 -2.39
C LEU A 28 -9.35 5.77 -3.83
N ILE A 29 -8.17 6.31 -4.11
CA ILE A 29 -7.81 6.93 -5.39
C ILE A 29 -6.73 6.10 -6.10
N PRO A 30 -6.98 5.66 -7.36
CA PRO A 30 -5.95 5.08 -8.20
C PRO A 30 -4.90 6.11 -8.61
N ARG A 31 -3.61 5.80 -8.40
CA ARG A 31 -2.48 6.67 -8.75
C ARG A 31 -1.73 6.16 -9.98
N HIS A 32 -1.36 4.88 -9.97
CA HIS A 32 -0.58 4.28 -11.06
C HIS A 32 -1.11 2.91 -11.48
N LYS A 33 -0.87 2.55 -12.74
CA LYS A 33 -1.12 1.23 -13.31
C LYS A 33 0.22 0.56 -13.60
N ILE A 34 0.63 -0.37 -12.75
CA ILE A 34 1.96 -1.00 -12.81
C ILE A 34 1.79 -2.47 -13.19
N ARG A 35 2.41 -2.92 -14.28
CA ARG A 35 2.31 -4.32 -14.74
C ARG A 35 3.09 -5.32 -13.87
N SER A 36 4.26 -4.92 -13.40
CA SER A 36 5.16 -5.83 -12.67
C SER A 36 4.90 -5.77 -11.17
N LYS A 37 4.73 -6.95 -10.56
CA LYS A 37 4.61 -7.07 -9.10
C LYS A 37 5.82 -6.51 -8.36
N LYS A 38 7.04 -6.77 -8.87
CA LYS A 38 8.27 -6.20 -8.29
C LYS A 38 8.23 -4.67 -8.30
N LYS A 39 7.84 -4.07 -9.44
CA LYS A 39 7.75 -2.61 -9.57
C LYS A 39 6.69 -2.00 -8.65
N VAL A 40 5.53 -2.65 -8.47
CA VAL A 40 4.51 -2.11 -7.55
C VAL A 40 4.97 -2.18 -6.10
N ILE A 41 5.72 -3.22 -5.70
CA ILE A 41 6.34 -3.32 -4.38
C ILE A 41 7.35 -2.19 -4.16
N GLU A 42 8.26 -1.99 -5.11
CA GLU A 42 9.25 -0.90 -5.07
C GLU A 42 8.57 0.47 -4.99
N GLU A 43 7.55 0.71 -5.82
CA GLU A 43 6.82 1.98 -5.82
C GLU A 43 6.02 2.18 -4.52
N THR A 44 5.45 1.13 -3.95
CA THR A 44 4.75 1.20 -2.65
C THR A 44 5.69 1.68 -1.55
N VAL A 45 6.92 1.16 -1.50
CA VAL A 45 7.92 1.61 -0.52
C VAL A 45 8.46 2.99 -0.86
N ASN A 46 8.59 3.33 -2.15
CA ASN A 46 8.95 4.68 -2.59
C ASN A 46 7.95 5.74 -2.09
N MET A 47 6.64 5.43 -2.10
CA MET A 47 5.64 6.33 -1.52
C MET A 47 5.84 6.54 -0.03
N MET A 48 6.26 5.51 0.72
CA MET A 48 6.65 5.70 2.11
C MET A 48 7.91 6.58 2.24
N VAL A 49 8.90 6.42 1.37
CA VAL A 49 10.12 7.25 1.40
C VAL A 49 9.80 8.73 1.20
N LEU A 50 8.86 9.04 0.30
CA LEU A 50 8.47 10.42 0.00
C LEU A 50 7.60 11.05 1.09
N HIS A 51 6.72 10.26 1.71
CA HIS A 51 5.66 10.80 2.57
C HIS A 51 5.80 10.49 4.05
N ALA A 52 6.66 9.56 4.46
CA ALA A 52 6.83 9.25 5.88
C ALA A 52 7.35 10.47 6.63
N GLU A 53 6.88 10.64 7.86
CA GLU A 53 7.38 11.69 8.74
C GLU A 53 8.90 11.53 8.92
N ASN A 54 9.66 12.62 8.73
CA ASN A 54 11.14 12.59 8.73
C ASN A 54 11.76 11.69 7.64
N GLY A 55 11.03 11.33 6.58
CA GLY A 55 11.56 10.55 5.45
C GLY A 55 12.17 9.23 5.89
N THR A 56 13.36 8.87 5.39
CA THR A 56 14.04 7.61 5.75
C THR A 56 14.51 7.55 7.21
N ASP A 57 14.50 8.68 7.93
CA ASP A 57 14.74 8.72 9.38
C ASP A 57 13.49 8.41 10.21
N TYR A 58 12.37 8.05 9.56
CA TYR A 58 11.13 7.64 10.22
C TYR A 58 11.37 6.59 11.31
N SER A 59 10.92 6.91 12.52
CA SER A 59 11.06 6.06 13.70
C SER A 59 9.71 5.66 14.31
N GLY A 60 8.64 5.76 13.54
CA GLY A 60 7.31 5.30 13.94
C GLY A 60 7.13 3.80 13.71
N LYS A 61 5.95 3.28 14.10
CA LYS A 61 5.54 1.91 13.74
C LYS A 61 5.10 1.86 12.28
N CYS A 62 5.21 0.69 11.68
CA CYS A 62 4.72 0.42 10.34
C CYS A 62 3.88 -0.84 10.33
N PHE A 63 2.78 -0.81 9.59
CA PHE A 63 1.83 -1.91 9.49
C PHE A 63 1.58 -2.26 8.05
N ILE A 64 1.37 -3.54 7.78
CA ILE A 64 0.88 -4.04 6.51
C ILE A 64 -0.38 -4.86 6.76
N SER A 65 -1.39 -4.69 5.91
CA SER A 65 -2.54 -5.59 5.83
C SER A 65 -2.56 -6.27 4.48
N GLN A 66 -2.81 -7.58 4.44
CA GLN A 66 -2.81 -8.37 3.21
C GLN A 66 -4.05 -9.25 3.04
N SER A 67 -4.45 -9.55 1.80
CA SER A 67 -5.54 -10.48 1.49
C SER A 67 -5.02 -11.67 0.69
N ALA A 68 -4.87 -12.82 1.33
CA ALA A 68 -4.41 -14.08 0.72
C ALA A 68 -3.09 -13.97 -0.09
N CYS A 69 -2.16 -13.11 0.33
CA CYS A 69 -0.88 -12.85 -0.35
C CYS A 69 0.25 -12.52 0.64
N LEU A 70 0.45 -13.39 1.64
CA LEU A 70 1.44 -13.18 2.71
C LEU A 70 2.88 -12.99 2.18
N GLU A 71 3.28 -13.72 1.14
CA GLU A 71 4.63 -13.60 0.57
C GLU A 71 4.88 -12.24 -0.09
N ASP A 72 3.85 -11.67 -0.73
CA ASP A 72 3.92 -10.32 -1.29
C ASP A 72 4.04 -9.29 -0.16
N ALA A 73 3.29 -9.46 0.93
CA ALA A 73 3.37 -8.62 2.12
C ALA A 73 4.75 -8.68 2.79
N ARG A 74 5.35 -9.88 2.89
CA ARG A 74 6.72 -10.08 3.39
C ARG A 74 7.74 -9.38 2.50
N SER A 75 7.55 -9.43 1.18
CA SER A 75 8.43 -8.75 0.23
C SER A 75 8.40 -7.21 0.43
N VAL A 76 7.22 -6.64 0.68
CA VAL A 76 7.09 -5.21 1.02
C VAL A 76 7.73 -4.92 2.38
N ALA A 77 7.46 -5.73 3.41
CA ALA A 77 8.01 -5.57 4.75
C ALA A 77 9.55 -5.56 4.75
N SER A 78 10.18 -6.56 4.12
CA SER A 78 11.64 -6.64 4.02
C SER A 78 12.25 -5.40 3.35
N LEU A 79 11.58 -4.85 2.33
CA LEU A 79 12.06 -3.66 1.64
C LEU A 79 11.87 -2.39 2.49
N VAL A 80 10.79 -2.28 3.26
CA VAL A 80 10.60 -1.21 4.25
C VAL A 80 11.69 -1.28 5.32
N GLU A 81 11.90 -2.43 5.94
CA GLU A 81 12.89 -2.59 7.01
C GLU A 81 14.32 -2.28 6.53
N ALA A 82 14.65 -2.61 5.27
CA ALA A 82 15.93 -2.24 4.67
C ALA A 82 16.08 -0.73 4.39
N LYS A 83 14.98 -0.01 4.14
CA LYS A 83 14.98 1.43 3.81
C LYS A 83 14.84 2.34 5.02
N PHE A 84 14.26 1.85 6.11
CA PHE A 84 13.94 2.62 7.32
C PHE A 84 14.64 1.98 8.54
N PRO A 85 15.94 2.22 8.74
CA PRO A 85 16.73 1.55 9.79
C PRO A 85 16.34 1.97 11.22
N LYS A 86 15.57 3.06 11.38
CA LYS A 86 15.12 3.59 12.67
C LYS A 86 13.70 3.17 13.06
N LEU A 87 13.07 2.27 12.29
CA LEU A 87 11.70 1.82 12.52
C LEU A 87 11.49 1.35 13.97
N ASN A 88 10.34 1.67 14.56
CA ASN A 88 9.99 1.22 15.90
C ASN A 88 9.53 -0.25 15.88
N GLY A 89 10.51 -1.15 15.81
CA GLY A 89 10.31 -2.58 15.70
C GLY A 89 10.06 -3.05 14.26
N PRO A 90 9.84 -4.36 14.08
CA PRO A 90 9.56 -4.93 12.77
C PRO A 90 8.20 -4.50 12.22
N VAL A 91 8.04 -4.58 10.89
CA VAL A 91 6.76 -4.30 10.23
C VAL A 91 5.72 -5.32 10.66
N MET A 92 4.60 -4.86 11.20
CA MET A 92 3.52 -5.74 11.65
C MET A 92 2.60 -6.11 10.48
N ILE A 93 2.57 -7.39 10.11
CA ILE A 93 1.72 -7.89 9.03
C ILE A 93 0.43 -8.50 9.60
N ASN A 94 -0.71 -8.03 9.10
CA ASN A 94 -2.06 -8.44 9.50
C ASN A 94 -2.87 -8.94 8.29
N SER A 95 -3.94 -9.68 8.55
CA SER A 95 -4.90 -10.08 7.53
C SER A 95 -5.98 -9.03 7.32
N ILE A 96 -6.34 -8.77 6.06
CA ILE A 96 -7.52 -7.98 5.68
C ILE A 96 -8.77 -8.78 6.04
N GLY A 97 -9.69 -8.17 6.79
CA GLY A 97 -10.97 -8.77 7.17
C GLY A 97 -11.97 -8.88 6.01
N THR A 98 -13.04 -9.64 6.24
CA THR A 98 -14.04 -10.02 5.21
C THR A 98 -14.67 -8.84 4.48
N VAL A 99 -15.03 -7.77 5.20
CA VAL A 99 -15.67 -6.58 4.63
C VAL A 99 -14.78 -5.92 3.58
N ILE A 100 -13.54 -5.59 3.94
CA ILE A 100 -12.58 -4.96 3.02
C ILE A 100 -12.19 -5.96 1.91
N GLY A 101 -11.91 -7.22 2.28
CA GLY A 101 -11.52 -8.27 1.35
C GLY A 101 -12.56 -8.54 0.26
N SER A 102 -13.85 -8.42 0.55
CA SER A 102 -14.93 -8.55 -0.45
C SER A 102 -14.87 -7.51 -1.56
N HIS A 103 -14.24 -6.35 -1.30
CA HIS A 103 -14.11 -5.25 -2.24
C HIS A 103 -12.75 -5.21 -2.93
N THR A 104 -11.68 -5.56 -2.22
CA THR A 104 -10.31 -5.50 -2.76
C THR A 104 -9.89 -6.80 -3.42
N GLY A 105 -10.47 -7.92 -2.99
CA GLY A 105 -10.10 -9.26 -3.46
C GLY A 105 -8.74 -9.74 -2.94
N PRO A 106 -8.40 -11.02 -3.23
CA PRO A 106 -7.10 -11.59 -2.92
C PRO A 106 -5.98 -10.91 -3.73
N GLY A 107 -4.76 -10.91 -3.20
CA GLY A 107 -3.59 -10.24 -3.80
C GLY A 107 -3.40 -8.79 -3.35
N THR A 108 -4.25 -8.27 -2.46
CA THR A 108 -4.14 -6.90 -1.95
C THR A 108 -3.09 -6.80 -0.84
N VAL A 109 -2.19 -5.83 -0.94
CA VAL A 109 -1.26 -5.42 0.13
C VAL A 109 -1.46 -3.92 0.39
N ALA A 110 -1.65 -3.55 1.65
CA ALA A 110 -1.80 -2.15 2.08
C ALA A 110 -0.74 -1.82 3.13
N LEU A 111 0.07 -0.79 2.87
CA LEU A 111 1.13 -0.29 3.74
C LEU A 111 0.63 0.95 4.50
N PHE A 112 0.86 0.99 5.81
CA PHE A 112 0.42 2.08 6.69
C PHE A 112 1.58 2.62 7.52
N PHE A 113 1.72 3.94 7.52
CA PHE A 113 2.72 4.71 8.25
C PHE A 113 2.18 6.11 8.57
N VAL A 114 2.78 6.80 9.54
CA VAL A 114 2.51 8.21 9.79
C VAL A 114 3.34 9.05 8.81
N GLY A 115 2.69 9.96 8.12
CA GLY A 115 3.30 10.76 7.07
C GLY A 115 2.83 12.19 7.07
N ASP A 116 3.20 12.91 6.01
CA ASP A 116 2.75 14.26 5.74
C ASP A 116 1.21 14.36 5.60
N GLN A 117 0.72 15.60 5.70
CA GLN A 117 -0.70 15.86 5.50
C GLN A 117 -1.06 15.61 4.04
N ARG A 118 -2.06 14.75 3.84
CA ARG A 118 -2.68 14.53 2.52
C ARG A 118 -3.45 15.77 2.09
N VAL A 119 -3.20 16.23 0.88
CA VAL A 119 -3.84 17.43 0.27
C VAL A 119 -4.74 17.08 -0.91
N ASP A 120 -4.76 15.80 -1.30
CA ASP A 120 -5.40 15.23 -2.49
C ASP A 120 -6.78 14.64 -2.23
#